data_AF-A0A7I8CN29-F1
#
_entry.id   AF-A0A7I8CN29-F1
#
_cell.length_a   1.000
_cell.length_b   1.000
_cell.length_c   1.000
_cell.angle_alpha   90.00
_cell.angle_beta   90.00
_cell.angle_gamma   90.00
#
_symmetry.space_group_name_H-M   'P 1'
#
loop_
_entity.id
_entity.type
_entity.pdbx_description
1 polymer ?
#
loop_
_entity_poly.entity_id
_entity_poly.type
_entity_poly.pdbx_seq_one_letter_code
_entity_poly.pdbx_strand_id
1 'polypeptide(L)' 'MSDADNVIAFAFRRFTVTHPSKRRRRVKIAMDGEVTYMQMPLEFRVGDTPLYLLKPEADVAALNRS' A
#
# COMPACT_ATOMS: atom_id res chain seq x y z
N MET A 1 -2.65 24.83 10.49
CA MET A 1 -2.70 23.74 11.49
C MET A 1 -3.52 22.61 10.86
N SER A 2 -3.03 22.04 9.77
CA SER A 2 -2.13 20.89 9.62
C SER A 2 -2.88 19.55 9.73
N ASP A 3 -3.39 19.08 8.58
CA ASP A 3 -4.02 17.76 8.36
C ASP A 3 -3.15 16.57 8.82
N ALA A 4 -1.87 16.80 9.10
CA ALA A 4 -0.92 15.79 9.54
C ALA A 4 -1.31 15.13 10.88
N ASP A 5 -2.04 15.83 11.76
CA ASP A 5 -2.42 15.30 13.07
C ASP A 5 -3.46 14.16 12.97
N ASN A 6 -4.10 13.99 11.81
CA ASN A 6 -5.07 12.92 11.55
C ASN A 6 -4.46 11.73 10.77
N VAL A 7 -3.14 11.70 10.58
CA VAL A 7 -2.46 10.61 9.88
C VAL A 7 -2.00 9.56 10.88
N ILE A 8 -2.54 8.35 10.73
CA ILE A 8 -2.12 7.19 11.52
C ILE A 8 -1.24 6.30 10.65
N ALA A 9 0.02 6.13 11.07
CA ALA A 9 0.95 5.18 10.46
C ALA A 9 1.05 3.91 11.32
N PHE A 10 0.92 2.75 10.68
CA PHE A 10 1.07 1.46 11.34
C PHE A 10 1.64 0.44 10.34
N ALA A 11 2.40 -0.52 10.85
CA ALA A 11 2.96 -1.61 10.04
C ALA A 11 2.06 -2.85 10.09
N PHE A 12 1.94 -3.56 8.98
CA PHE A 12 1.14 -4.78 8.86
C PHE A 12 1.71 -5.69 7.76
N ARG A 13 1.46 -7.00 7.86
CA ARG A 13 1.67 -7.94 6.74
C ARG A 13 0.39 -8.22 5.95
N ARG A 14 -0.77 -8.07 6.60
CA ARG A 14 -2.10 -8.25 6.04
C ARG A 14 -3.09 -7.37 6.79
N PHE A 15 -3.96 -6.67 6.07
CA PHE A 15 -5.11 -5.99 6.65
C PHE A 15 -6.26 -5.90 5.65
N THR A 16 -7.46 -5.69 6.17
CA THR A 16 -8.67 -5.59 5.36
C THR A 16 -9.30 -4.23 5.57
N VAL A 17 -9.49 -3.49 4.48
CA VAL A 17 -10.29 -2.26 4.47
C VAL A 17 -11.73 -2.65 4.18
N THR A 18 -12.62 -2.27 5.09
CA THR A 18 -14.06 -2.46 4.95
C THR A 18 -14.74 -1.11 4.83
N HIS A 19 -16.00 -1.13 4.41
CA HIS A 19 -16.86 0.04 4.47
C HIS A 19 -17.88 -0.19 5.58
N PRO A 20 -18.23 0.83 6.40
CA PRO A 20 -19.16 0.66 7.51
C PRO A 20 -20.56 0.16 7.08
N SER A 21 -20.98 0.48 5.86
CA SER A 21 -22.21 -0.05 5.28
C SER A 21 -22.02 -1.51 4.84
N LYS A 22 -23.03 -2.34 5.13
CA LYS A 22 -23.12 -3.74 4.66
C LYS A 22 -23.25 -3.87 3.13
N ARG A 23 -23.46 -2.77 2.40
CA ARG A 23 -23.57 -2.80 0.92
C ARG A 23 -22.20 -2.90 0.28
N ARG A 24 -22.06 -3.79 -0.70
CA ARG A 24 -20.88 -3.85 -1.57
C ARG A 24 -20.77 -2.54 -2.35
N ARG A 25 -19.60 -1.91 -2.26
CA ARG A 25 -19.31 -0.62 -2.89
C ARG A 25 -18.08 -0.77 -3.76
N ARG A 26 -18.13 -0.19 -4.96
CA ARG A 26 -16.95 -0.04 -5.82
C ARG A 26 -16.15 1.17 -5.39
N VAL A 27 -14.85 1.01 -5.30
CA VAL A 27 -13.90 2.08 -4.99
C VAL A 27 -12.82 2.12 -6.06
N LYS A 28 -12.35 3.33 -6.37
CA LYS A 28 -11.18 3.52 -7.22
C LYS A 28 -9.94 3.16 -6.41
N ILE A 29 -9.05 2.38 -7.01
CA ILE A 29 -7.78 1.98 -6.44
C ILE A 29 -6.70 2.35 -7.44
N ALA A 30 -5.68 3.05 -6.94
CA ALA A 30 -4.46 3.32 -7.67
C ALA A 30 -3.37 2.37 -7.14
N MET A 31 -2.78 1.56 -8.01
CA MET A 31 -1.66 0.66 -7.70
C MET A 31 -0.54 0.98 -8.68
N ASP A 32 0.61 1.43 -8.17
CA ASP A 32 1.82 1.66 -8.98
C ASP A 32 1.58 2.48 -10.28
N GLY A 33 0.75 3.52 -10.19
CA GLY A 33 0.40 4.39 -11.31
C GLY A 33 -0.82 3.95 -12.15
N GLU A 34 -1.30 2.71 -12.02
CA GLU A 34 -2.51 2.23 -12.70
C GLU A 34 -3.76 2.45 -11.84
N VAL A 35 -4.90 2.77 -12.47
CA VAL A 35 -6.18 3.00 -11.78
C VAL A 35 -7.23 1.98 -12.20
N THR A 36 -7.84 1.30 -11.23
CA THR A 36 -8.94 0.34 -11.45
C THR A 36 -10.07 0.53 -10.42
N TYR A 37 -11.23 -0.08 -10.67
CA TYR A 37 -12.37 -0.09 -9.74
C TYR A 37 -12.57 -1.48 -9.14
N MET A 38 -12.36 -1.62 -7.83
CA MET A 38 -12.49 -2.88 -7.11
C MET A 38 -13.70 -2.87 -6.17
N GLN A 39 -14.24 -4.06 -5.89
CA GLN A 39 -15.33 -4.24 -4.92
C GLN A 39 -14.78 -4.39 -3.51
N MET A 40 -15.38 -3.68 -2.55
CA MET A 40 -15.09 -3.86 -1.13
C MET A 40 -15.66 -5.20 -0.59
N PRO A 41 -15.03 -5.83 0.42
CA PRO A 41 -13.83 -5.38 1.13
C PRO A 41 -12.53 -5.58 0.33
N LEU A 42 -11.51 -4.78 0.64
CA LEU A 42 -10.18 -4.89 0.03
C LEU A 42 -9.19 -5.47 1.02
N GLU A 43 -8.51 -6.53 0.62
CA GLU A 43 -7.40 -7.10 1.37
C GLU A 43 -6.08 -6.63 0.77
N PHE A 44 -5.26 -6.05 1.63
CA PHE A 44 -3.88 -5.73 1.33
C PHE A 44 -3.01 -6.74 2.08
N ARG A 45 -2.08 -7.37 1.37
CA ARG A 45 -1.16 -8.36 1.95
C ARG A 45 0.17 -8.33 1.23
N VAL A 46 1.20 -8.76 1.93
CA VAL A 46 2.48 -9.12 1.28
C VAL A 46 2.26 -10.40 0.47
N GLY A 47 2.72 -10.41 -0.78
CA GLY A 47 2.69 -11.61 -1.63
C GLY A 47 3.59 -12.71 -1.07
N ASP A 48 3.19 -13.97 -1.26
CA ASP A 48 3.92 -15.12 -0.71
C ASP A 48 5.23 -15.39 -1.46
N THR A 49 5.28 -15.00 -2.74
CA THR A 49 6.46 -15.12 -3.58
C THR A 49 7.14 -13.75 -3.71
N PRO A 50 8.37 -13.59 -3.20
CA PRO A 50 9.11 -12.35 -3.38
C PRO A 50 9.55 -12.18 -4.83
N LEU A 51 9.48 -10.96 -5.34
CA LEU A 51 10.10 -10.59 -6.61
C LEU A 51 11.55 -10.17 -6.36
N TYR A 52 12.51 -10.93 -6.90
CA TYR A 52 13.91 -10.56 -6.83
C TYR A 52 14.21 -9.43 -7.81
N LEU A 53 14.85 -8.37 -7.31
CA LEU A 53 15.25 -7.21 -8.08
C LEU A 53 16.77 -7.08 -8.05
N LEU A 54 17.35 -6.65 -9.17
CA LEU A 54 18.72 -6.17 -9.17
C LEU A 54 18.77 -4.87 -8.37
N LYS A 55 19.62 -4.82 -7.37
CA LYS A 55 19.89 -3.61 -6.59
C LYS A 55 21.38 -3.28 -6.67
N PRO A 56 21.76 -2.00 -6.61
CA PRO A 56 23.15 -1.60 -6.45
C PRO A 56 23.76 -2.23 -5.18
N GLU A 57 25.10 -2.27 -5.14
CA GLU A 57 25.83 -2.62 -3.92
C GLU A 57 25.44 -1.69 -2.76
N ALA A 58 25.62 -2.19 -1.53
CA ALA A 58 25.03 -1.55 -0.35
C ALA A 58 25.57 -0.13 -0.10
N ASP A 59 26.85 0.11 -0.41
CA ASP A 59 27.51 1.40 -0.38
C ASP A 59 26.94 2.37 -1.42
N VAL A 60 26.76 1.91 -2.67
CA VAL A 60 26.14 2.70 -3.74
C VAL A 60 24.69 3.04 -3.41
N ALA A 61 23.94 2.09 -2.84
CA ALA A 61 22.55 2.32 -2.42
C ALA A 61 22.46 3.33 -1.26
N ALA A 62 23.44 3.37 -0.35
CA ALA A 62 23.46 4.32 0.76
C ALA A 62 23.65 5.77 0.27
N LEU A 63 24.46 5.97 -0.77
CA LEU A 63 24.70 7.29 -1.38
C LEU A 63 23.44 7.89 -2.03
N ASN A 64 22.52 7.07 -2.53
CA ASN A 64 21.28 7.53 -3.18
C ASN A 64 20.17 7.94 -2.19
N ARG A 65 20.38 7.75 -0.87
CA ARG A 65 19.37 8.02 0.17
C ARG A 65 19.57 9.38 0.85
N SER A 66 20.65 10.11 0.55
CA SER A 66 20.92 11.48 1.01
C SER A 66 20.33 12.51 0.05
#